data_AF-A0AA51CDM0-F1
#
_entry.id   AF-A0AA51CDM0-F1
#
_cell.length_a   1.000
_cell.length_b   1.000
_cell.length_c   1.000
_cell.angle_alpha   90.00
_cell.angle_beta   90.00
_cell.angle_gamma   90.00
#
_symmetry.space_group_name_H-M   'P 1'
#
loop_
_entity.id
_entity.type
_entity.pdbx_description
1 polymer ?
#
loop_
_entity_poly.entity_id
_entity_poly.type
_entity_poly.pdbx_seq_one_letter_code
_entity_poly.pdbx_strand_id
1 'polypeptide(L)'
;MGKERDLKLESYDISENRYRELKYFCKQYREKQSLLGAVTELSSPRFECTGTGNKIVDRTADTALKRVQLQRDIEMIEQAAMEADKEIKQYIISNVVDGIAYEYLQVPTGRRKFYESRKIFFTILSAKKGN
;
A
#
# COMPACT_ATOMS: atom_id res chain seq x y z
N MET A 1 15.57 11.02 17.45
CA MET A 1 14.62 10.13 16.74
C MET A 1 14.10 9.12 17.75
N GLY A 2 12.86 9.27 18.21
CA GLY A 2 12.28 8.33 19.19
C GLY A 2 12.20 6.93 18.60
N LYS A 3 12.52 5.90 19.39
CA LYS A 3 12.43 4.50 18.96
C LYS A 3 10.96 4.19 18.66
N GLU A 4 10.59 4.10 17.39
CA GLU A 4 9.23 3.78 16.98
C GLU A 4 8.89 2.38 17.50
N ARG A 5 7.90 2.27 18.38
CA ARG A 5 7.53 0.99 18.99
C ARG A 5 6.70 0.20 18.00
N ASP A 6 7.10 -1.05 17.75
CA ASP A 6 6.33 -1.96 16.94
C ASP A 6 5.02 -2.35 17.64
N LEU A 7 3.98 -2.56 16.85
CA LEU A 7 2.68 -2.96 17.40
C LEU A 7 2.77 -4.42 17.83
N LYS A 8 2.44 -4.70 19.09
CA LYS A 8 2.26 -6.09 19.53
C LYS A 8 0.94 -6.62 18.99
N LEU A 9 1.03 -7.44 17.95
CA LEU A 9 -0.08 -8.15 17.32
C LEU A 9 0.01 -9.66 17.53
N GLU A 10 0.81 -10.11 18.51
CA GLU A 10 0.95 -11.52 18.89
C GLU A 10 -0.41 -12.16 19.20
N SER A 11 -1.35 -11.40 19.78
CA SER A 11 -2.73 -11.84 20.04
C SER A 11 -3.56 -12.09 18.78
N TYR A 12 -3.07 -11.68 17.61
CA TYR A 12 -3.69 -11.85 16.30
C TYR A 12 -2.86 -12.79 15.40
N ASP A 13 -1.93 -13.55 15.98
CA ASP A 13 -1.04 -14.49 15.28
C ASP A 13 -0.14 -13.83 14.22
N ILE A 14 0.18 -12.54 14.41
CA ILE A 14 1.09 -11.80 13.55
C ILE A 14 2.42 -11.66 14.28
N SER A 15 3.45 -12.33 13.75
CA SER A 15 4.81 -12.17 14.26
C SER A 15 5.31 -10.73 14.08
N GLU A 16 6.24 -10.29 14.92
CA GLU A 16 6.86 -8.97 14.81
C GLU A 16 7.47 -8.72 13.43
N ASN A 17 8.10 -9.75 12.86
CA ASN A 17 8.69 -9.69 11.52
C ASN A 17 7.62 -9.53 10.43
N ARG A 18 6.50 -10.24 10.55
CA ARG A 18 5.36 -10.09 9.61
C ARG A 18 4.79 -8.67 9.70
N TYR A 19 4.61 -8.13 10.91
CA TYR A 19 4.17 -6.74 11.07
C TYR A 19 5.14 -5.75 10.42
N ARG A 20 6.45 -5.93 10.59
CA ARG A 20 7.47 -5.08 9.94
C ARG A 20 7.37 -5.16 8.41
N GLU A 21 7.25 -6.35 7.85
CA GLU A 21 7.05 -6.55 6.41
C GLU A 21 5.83 -5.76 5.90
N LEU A 22 4.68 -5.90 6.57
CA LEU A 22 3.45 -5.19 6.23
C LEU A 22 3.60 -3.68 6.37
N LYS A 23 4.28 -3.21 7.43
CA LYS A 23 4.56 -1.79 7.64
C LYS A 23 5.41 -1.21 6.51
N TYR A 24 6.48 -1.89 6.10
CA TYR A 24 7.29 -1.44 4.96
C TYR A 24 6.53 -1.52 3.64
N PHE A 25 5.70 -2.56 3.46
CA PHE A 25 4.81 -2.67 2.31
C PHE A 25 3.85 -1.47 2.20
N CYS A 26 3.27 -1.02 3.31
CA CYS A 26 2.46 0.20 3.35
C CYS A 26 3.28 1.46 3.03
N LYS A 27 4.52 1.59 3.53
CA LYS A 27 5.38 2.75 3.22
C LYS A 27 5.70 2.88 1.74
N GLN A 28 5.79 1.77 1.02
CA GLN A 28 6.02 1.76 -0.43
C GLN A 28 4.81 2.22 -1.25
N TYR A 29 3.64 2.43 -0.64
CA TYR A 29 2.41 2.76 -1.35
C TYR A 29 2.55 4.00 -2.25
N ARG A 30 3.15 5.09 -1.76
CA ARG A 30 3.33 6.33 -2.55
C ARG A 30 4.29 6.13 -3.72
N GLU A 31 5.35 5.37 -3.51
CA GLU A 31 6.30 5.00 -4.58
C GLU A 31 5.59 4.18 -5.66
N LYS A 32 4.77 3.19 -5.26
CA LYS A 32 3.97 2.38 -6.18
C LYS A 32 2.96 3.21 -6.96
N GLN A 33 2.29 4.18 -6.31
CA GLN A 33 1.38 5.10 -7.00
C GLN A 33 2.12 5.94 -8.06
N SER A 34 3.29 6.49 -7.71
CA SER A 34 4.09 7.28 -8.65
C SER A 34 4.58 6.44 -9.84
N LEU A 35 5.08 5.23 -9.56
CA LEU A 35 5.51 4.28 -10.61
C LEU A 35 4.34 3.87 -11.52
N LEU A 36 3.16 3.63 -10.96
CA LEU A 36 1.96 3.28 -11.73
C LEU A 36 1.54 4.43 -12.66
N GLY A 37 1.62 5.68 -12.17
CA GLY A 37 1.40 6.88 -12.97
C GLY A 37 2.37 6.98 -14.15
N ALA A 38 3.67 6.88 -13.87
CA ALA A 38 4.72 6.93 -14.90
C ALA A 38 4.55 5.83 -15.97
N VAL A 39 4.26 4.59 -15.57
CA VAL A 39 4.01 3.47 -16.50
C VAL A 39 2.77 3.71 -17.36
N THR A 40 1.72 4.31 -16.78
CA THR A 40 0.48 4.62 -17.50
C THR A 40 0.69 5.73 -18.52
N GLU A 41 1.43 6.78 -18.16
CA GLU A 41 1.78 7.88 -19.08
C GLU A 41 2.67 7.42 -20.24
N LEU A 42 3.64 6.54 -19.97
CA LEU A 42 4.51 5.93 -20.98
C LEU A 42 3.77 4.97 -21.92
N SER A 43 2.65 4.40 -21.47
CA SER A 43 1.80 3.53 -22.30
C SER A 43 0.86 4.32 -23.22
N SER A 44 0.78 5.65 -23.08
CA SER A 44 0.12 6.51 -24.07
C SER A 44 0.94 6.48 -25.35
N PRO A 45 0.35 6.30 -26.55
CA PRO A 45 1.09 6.16 -27.78
C PRO A 45 1.80 7.49 -28.11
N ARG A 46 3.02 7.66 -27.62
CA ARG A 46 3.97 8.58 -28.23
C ARG A 46 4.43 7.90 -29.51
N PHE A 47 4.03 8.47 -30.64
CA PHE A 47 4.49 8.08 -31.95
C PHE A 47 5.99 8.39 -32.04
N GLU A 48 6.82 7.51 -31.49
CA GLU A 48 8.26 7.56 -31.66
C GLU A 48 8.66 6.43 -32.62
N CYS A 49 8.80 6.81 -33.89
CA CYS A 49 9.41 5.99 -34.93
C CYS A 49 10.87 5.70 -34.56
N THR A 50 11.14 4.62 -33.83
CA THR A 50 12.49 4.07 -33.74
C THR A 50 12.44 2.56 -33.97
N GLY A 51 12.94 2.15 -35.13
CA GLY A 51 12.95 0.76 -35.56
C GLY A 51 13.98 -0.05 -34.79
N THR A 52 13.56 -1.14 -34.13
CA THR A 52 14.31 -2.41 -34.06
C THR A 52 13.38 -3.52 -33.55
N GLY A 53 12.91 -4.35 -34.48
CA GLY A 53 11.69 -5.16 -34.37
C GLY A 53 11.73 -6.47 -33.57
N ASN A 54 12.53 -6.61 -32.50
CA ASN A 54 12.45 -7.82 -31.65
C ASN A 54 12.62 -7.59 -30.14
N LYS A 55 13.09 -6.42 -29.67
CA LYS A 55 13.25 -6.10 -28.22
C LYS A 55 12.08 -5.31 -27.62
N ILE A 56 11.19 -4.80 -28.46
CA ILE A 56 10.09 -3.91 -28.06
C ILE A 56 8.95 -4.71 -27.42
N VAL A 57 8.64 -5.89 -27.95
CA VAL A 57 7.52 -6.74 -27.49
C VAL A 57 7.72 -7.20 -26.03
N ASP A 58 8.95 -7.57 -25.68
CA ASP A 58 9.30 -8.05 -24.32
C ASP A 58 9.16 -6.93 -23.28
N ARG A 59 9.60 -5.71 -23.63
CA ARG A 59 9.44 -4.53 -22.77
C ARG A 59 7.98 -4.18 -22.51
N THR A 60 7.11 -4.33 -23.51
CA THR A 60 5.68 -4.05 -23.37
C THR A 60 4.98 -5.06 -22.46
N ALA A 61 5.32 -6.35 -22.60
CA ALA A 61 4.77 -7.41 -21.74
C ALA A 61 5.21 -7.25 -20.28
N ASP A 62 6.51 -7.03 -20.04
CA ASP A 62 7.05 -6.77 -18.69
C ASP A 62 6.44 -5.54 -18.03
N THR A 63 6.23 -4.47 -18.81
CA THR A 63 5.61 -3.24 -18.32
C THR A 63 4.14 -3.46 -17.94
N ALA A 64 3.40 -4.23 -18.73
CA ALA A 64 2.02 -4.60 -18.42
C ALA A 64 1.94 -5.45 -17.14
N LEU A 65 2.83 -6.44 -16.97
CA LEU A 65 2.89 -7.26 -15.76
C LEU A 65 3.20 -6.43 -14.51
N LYS A 66 4.19 -5.53 -14.59
CA LYS A 66 4.52 -4.61 -13.49
C LYS A 66 3.35 -3.70 -13.14
N ARG A 67 2.63 -3.17 -14.14
CA ARG A 67 1.43 -2.36 -13.93
C ARG A 67 0.38 -3.11 -13.13
N VAL A 68 0.08 -4.35 -13.52
CA VAL A 68 -0.90 -5.20 -12.83
C VAL A 68 -0.46 -5.49 -11.39
N GLN A 69 0.82 -5.76 -11.15
CA GLN A 69 1.36 -5.99 -9.80
C GLN A 69 1.22 -4.73 -8.91
N LEU A 70 1.66 -3.57 -9.41
CA LEU A 70 1.57 -2.30 -8.68
C LEU A 70 0.12 -1.97 -8.32
N GLN A 71 -0.80 -2.19 -9.27
CA GLN A 71 -2.21 -1.95 -9.06
C GLN A 71 -2.80 -2.89 -8.02
N ARG A 72 -2.51 -4.19 -8.09
CA ARG A 72 -2.94 -5.17 -7.06
C ARG A 72 -2.43 -4.82 -5.67
N ASP A 73 -1.18 -4.38 -5.56
CA ASP A 73 -0.59 -4.00 -4.27
C ASP A 73 -1.30 -2.79 -3.65
N ILE A 74 -1.60 -1.77 -4.46
CA ILE A 74 -2.32 -0.56 -4.04
C ILE A 74 -3.75 -0.94 -3.62
N GLU A 75 -4.46 -1.70 -4.47
CA GLU A 75 -5.82 -2.15 -4.21
C GLU A 75 -5.90 -3.00 -2.94
N MET A 76 -4.91 -3.85 -2.67
CA MET A 76 -4.85 -4.66 -1.45
C MET A 76 -4.82 -3.79 -0.18
N ILE A 77 -4.02 -2.72 -0.17
CA ILE A 77 -3.94 -1.78 0.96
C ILE A 77 -5.26 -1.03 1.12
N GLU A 78 -5.82 -0.55 0.01
CA GLU A 78 -7.07 0.20 0.03
C GLU A 78 -8.27 -0.63 0.48
N GLN A 79 -8.36 -1.89 0.02
CA GLN A 79 -9.40 -2.82 0.43
C GLN A 79 -9.27 -3.20 1.89
N ALA A 80 -8.05 -3.49 2.37
CA ALA A 80 -7.83 -3.78 3.79
C ALA A 80 -8.26 -2.62 4.69
N ALA A 81 -8.01 -1.37 4.27
CA ALA A 81 -8.46 -0.19 5.00
C ALA A 81 -9.98 0.01 4.93
N MET A 82 -10.60 -0.30 3.79
CA MET A 82 -12.05 -0.24 3.61
C MET A 82 -12.79 -1.27 4.46
N GLU A 83 -12.28 -2.50 4.53
CA GLU A 83 -12.83 -3.59 5.35
C GLU A 83 -12.65 -3.33 6.85
N ALA A 84 -11.55 -2.66 7.23
CA ALA A 84 -11.31 -2.30 8.63
C ALA A 84 -12.32 -1.25 9.13
N ASP A 85 -12.43 -0.10 8.45
CA ASP A 85 -13.45 0.91 8.72
C ASP A 85 -13.54 1.88 7.53
N LYS A 86 -14.69 1.91 6.86
CA LYS A 86 -14.95 2.75 5.68
C LYS A 86 -14.89 4.24 5.98
N GLU A 87 -15.30 4.67 7.17
CA GLU A 87 -15.37 6.11 7.54
C GLU A 87 -13.97 6.68 7.76
N ILE A 88 -13.07 5.87 8.34
CA ILE A 88 -11.71 6.30 8.66
C ILE A 88 -10.63 5.77 7.71
N LYS A 89 -11.00 5.05 6.63
CA LYS A 89 -10.11 4.49 5.61
C LYS A 89 -8.97 5.47 5.26
N GLN A 90 -9.32 6.70 4.90
CA GLN A 90 -8.35 7.71 4.47
C GLN A 90 -7.32 8.05 5.57
N TYR A 91 -7.77 8.14 6.82
CA TYR A 91 -6.90 8.46 7.96
C TYR A 91 -6.03 7.27 8.34
N ILE A 92 -6.54 6.04 8.21
CA ILE A 92 -5.73 4.82 8.40
C ILE A 92 -4.60 4.81 7.37
N ILE A 93 -4.90 5.03 6.09
CA ILE A 93 -3.91 5.09 5.01
C ILE A 93 -2.87 6.17 5.30
N SER A 94 -3.28 7.40 5.61
CA SER A 94 -2.33 8.47 5.96
C SER A 94 -1.47 8.17 7.19
N ASN A 95 -2.00 7.46 8.18
CA ASN A 95 -1.20 7.05 9.33
C ASN A 95 -0.17 5.95 8.99
N VAL A 96 -0.58 4.93 8.25
CA VAL A 96 0.30 3.77 7.96
C VAL A 96 1.25 4.01 6.80
N VAL A 97 0.84 4.78 5.80
CA VAL A 97 1.62 5.11 4.60
C VAL A 97 2.47 6.34 4.85
N ASP A 98 1.84 7.46 5.21
CA ASP A 98 2.53 8.76 5.33
C ASP A 98 3.18 8.94 6.71
N GLY A 99 2.91 8.04 7.67
CA GLY A 99 3.50 8.08 9.01
C GLY A 99 2.97 9.22 9.89
N ILE A 100 1.85 9.83 9.51
CA ILE A 100 1.26 10.97 10.22
C ILE A 100 0.66 10.48 11.53
N ALA A 101 1.11 11.02 12.66
CA ALA A 101 0.59 10.64 13.97
C ALA A 101 -0.88 11.05 14.13
N TYR A 102 -1.62 10.30 14.94
CA TYR A 102 -3.05 10.52 15.17
C TYR A 102 -3.38 11.96 15.60
N GLU A 103 -2.50 12.58 16.38
CA GLU A 103 -2.64 13.94 16.90
C GLU A 103 -2.71 15.00 15.79
N TYR A 104 -2.13 14.71 14.63
CA TYR A 104 -2.17 15.59 13.45
C TYR A 104 -3.26 15.20 12.46
N LEU A 105 -3.95 14.07 12.69
CA LEU A 105 -5.07 13.64 11.88
C LEU A 105 -6.37 14.15 12.54
N GLN A 106 -7.16 14.93 11.82
CA GLN A 106 -8.49 15.36 12.26
C GLN A 106 -9.50 14.21 12.08
N VAL A 107 -9.25 13.09 12.77
CA VAL A 107 -10.08 11.90 12.68
C VAL A 107 -11.40 12.17 13.43
N PRO A 108 -12.57 11.87 12.84
CA PRO A 108 -13.87 12.07 13.48
C PRO A 108 -14.15 11.08 14.64
N THR A 109 -13.27 10.11 14.86
CA THR A 109 -13.43 9.05 15.86
C THR A 109 -12.42 9.20 16.99
N GLY A 110 -12.74 8.65 18.16
CA GLY A 110 -11.83 8.68 19.30
C GLY A 110 -10.55 7.86 19.06
N ARG A 111 -9.45 8.29 19.70
CA ARG A 111 -8.11 7.69 19.63
C ARG A 111 -8.13 6.16 19.77
N ARG A 112 -8.91 5.65 20.72
CA ARG A 112 -9.03 4.21 20.96
C ARG A 112 -9.58 3.45 19.75
N LYS A 113 -10.73 3.89 19.23
CA LYS A 113 -11.38 3.29 18.04
C LYS A 113 -10.44 3.32 16.83
N PHE A 114 -9.70 4.42 16.66
CA PHE A 114 -8.72 4.53 15.58
C PHE A 114 -7.62 3.46 15.65
N TYR A 115 -6.97 3.30 16.81
CA TYR A 115 -5.90 2.30 16.97
C TYR A 115 -6.43 0.85 16.95
N GLU A 116 -7.67 0.60 17.38
CA GLU A 116 -8.34 -0.69 17.22
C GLU A 116 -8.57 -1.00 15.73
N SER A 117 -9.07 -0.04 14.96
CA SER A 117 -9.27 -0.19 13.52
C SER A 117 -7.95 -0.37 12.77
N ARG A 118 -6.89 0.33 13.19
CA ARG A 118 -5.53 0.13 12.66
C ARG A 118 -5.00 -1.28 12.93
N LYS A 119 -5.32 -1.90 14.07
CA LYS A 119 -4.97 -3.31 14.34
C LYS A 119 -5.69 -4.24 13.37
N ILE A 120 -7.01 -4.06 13.24
CA ILE A 120 -7.86 -4.84 12.32
C ILE A 120 -7.33 -4.73 10.88
N PHE A 121 -6.95 -3.53 10.45
CA PHE A 121 -6.31 -3.30 9.16
C PHE A 121 -5.08 -4.20 8.93
N PHE A 122 -4.14 -4.25 9.87
CA PHE A 122 -2.95 -5.10 9.72
C PHE A 122 -3.28 -6.59 9.73
N THR A 123 -4.31 -7.01 10.49
CA THR A 123 -4.80 -8.39 10.47
C THR A 123 -5.36 -8.78 9.11
N ILE A 124 -6.23 -7.93 8.54
CA ILE A 124 -6.81 -8.14 7.21
C ILE A 124 -5.72 -8.13 6.14
N LEU A 125 -4.80 -7.17 6.21
CA LEU A 125 -3.70 -7.06 5.26
C LEU A 125 -2.76 -8.28 5.33
N SER A 126 -2.48 -8.78 6.53
CA SER A 126 -1.68 -9.99 6.72
C SER A 126 -2.31 -11.20 6.04
N ALA A 127 -3.64 -11.36 6.18
CA ALA A 127 -4.40 -12.43 5.55
C ALA A 127 -4.43 -12.30 4.02
N LYS A 128 -4.66 -11.08 3.49
CA LYS A 128 -4.68 -10.84 2.03
C LYS A 128 -3.32 -11.03 1.36
N LYS A 129 -2.22 -10.72 2.07
CA LYS A 129 -0.85 -10.87 1.55
C LYS A 129 -0.24 -12.25 1.85
N GLY A 130 -0.86 -13.03 2.72
CA GLY A 130 -0.39 -14.35 3.14
C GLY A 130 -0.96 -15.52 2.32
N ASN A 131 -2.06 -15.26 1.61
CA ASN A 131 -2.65 -16.16 0.60
C ASN A 131 -2.11 -15.82 -0.79
#